data_AF-A0A9D9MZ72-F1
#
_entry.id   AF-A0A9D9MZ72-F1
#
_cell.length_a   1.000
_cell.length_b   1.000
_cell.length_c   1.000
_cell.angle_alpha   90.00
_cell.angle_beta   90.00
_cell.angle_gamma   90.00
#
_symmetry.space_group_name_H-M   'P 1'
#
loop_
_entity.id
_entity.type
_entity.pdbx_description
1 polymer ?
#
loop_
_entity_poly.entity_id
_entity_poly.type
_entity_poly.pdbx_seq_one_letter_code
_entity_poly.pdbx_strand_id
1 'polypeptide(L)'
;MNARDLEAALLERCSVAARDDAQAARDQREANVFYLAAMLVRSRFPCASSSLLQASDRYFAVHPEERLAPGDIVRKGWIPSLPRMRDMLAHHLVGLA
;
A
#
# COMPACT_ATOMS: atom_id res chain seq x y z
N MET A 1 -8.61 -18.53 -5.98
CA MET A 1 -7.62 -17.58 -5.43
C MET A 1 -7.80 -17.57 -3.92
N ASN A 2 -6.77 -17.97 -3.18
CA ASN A 2 -6.80 -18.07 -1.72
C ASN A 2 -6.34 -16.74 -1.06
N ALA A 3 -6.42 -16.63 0.26
CA ALA A 3 -6.02 -15.42 0.99
C ALA A 3 -4.54 -15.03 0.81
N ARG A 4 -3.65 -16.01 0.59
CA ARG A 4 -2.22 -15.78 0.33
C ARG A 4 -2.00 -15.22 -1.07
N ASP A 5 -2.74 -15.68 -2.06
CA ASP A 5 -2.66 -15.17 -3.43
C ASP A 5 -3.10 -13.69 -3.47
N LEU A 6 -4.16 -13.35 -2.73
CA LEU A 6 -4.64 -11.97 -2.59
C LEU A 6 -3.63 -11.07 -1.84
N GLU A 7 -2.98 -11.60 -0.80
CA GLU A 7 -1.90 -10.90 -0.09
C GLU A 7 -0.71 -10.63 -1.02
N ALA A 8 -0.26 -11.65 -1.76
CA ALA A 8 0.87 -11.53 -2.69
C ALA A 8 0.60 -10.50 -3.79
N ALA A 9 -0.60 -10.53 -4.40
CA ALA A 9 -0.99 -9.56 -5.42
C ALA A 9 -1.00 -8.12 -4.88
N LEU A 10 -1.50 -7.89 -3.66
CA LEU A 10 -1.47 -6.57 -3.05
C LEU A 10 -0.05 -6.09 -2.75
N LEU A 11 0.82 -6.96 -2.26
CA LEU A 11 2.21 -6.62 -1.98
C LEU A 11 2.97 -6.28 -3.27
N GLU A 12 2.72 -7.02 -4.36
CA GLU A 12 3.26 -6.71 -5.67
C GLU A 12 2.78 -5.34 -6.14
N ARG A 13 1.48 -5.04 -6.03
CA ARG A 13 0.93 -3.72 -6.38
C ARG A 13 1.56 -2.60 -5.56
N CYS A 14 1.76 -2.79 -4.26
CA CYS A 14 2.48 -1.83 -3.42
C CYS A 14 3.93 -1.66 -3.88
N SER A 15 4.61 -2.75 -4.24
CA SER A 15 5.99 -2.70 -4.71
C SER A 15 6.12 -1.93 -6.03
N VAL A 16 5.20 -2.14 -6.98
CA VAL A 16 5.18 -1.40 -8.25
C VAL A 16 4.90 0.08 -8.01
N ALA A 17 3.86 0.42 -7.24
CA ALA A 17 3.53 1.81 -6.93
C ALA A 17 4.58 2.53 -6.09
N ALA A 18 5.35 1.80 -5.27
CA ALA A 18 6.48 2.36 -4.52
C ALA A 18 7.69 2.68 -5.42
N ARG A 19 7.78 2.09 -6.60
CA ARG A 19 8.91 2.25 -7.55
C ARG A 19 8.62 3.24 -8.67
N ASP A 20 7.35 3.38 -9.04
CA ASP A 20 6.91 4.20 -10.16
C ASP A 20 5.84 5.18 -9.67
N ASP A 21 6.21 6.46 -9.66
CA ASP A 21 5.35 7.55 -9.24
C ASP A 21 4.22 7.82 -10.23
N ALA A 22 4.20 7.24 -11.43
CA ALA A 22 3.09 7.34 -12.39
C ALA A 22 1.92 6.39 -12.06
N GLN A 23 2.13 5.43 -11.15
CA GLN A 23 1.07 4.50 -10.77
C GLN A 23 -0.02 5.19 -9.95
N ALA A 24 -1.25 4.74 -10.17
CA ALA A 24 -2.40 5.09 -9.34
C ALA A 24 -3.03 3.80 -8.77
N ALA A 25 -3.66 3.93 -7.61
CA ALA A 25 -4.52 2.89 -7.10
C ALA A 25 -5.72 2.66 -8.06
N ARG A 26 -6.09 1.39 -8.24
CA ARG A 26 -7.17 0.99 -9.16
C ARG A 26 -8.54 0.97 -8.52
N ASP A 27 -8.59 0.81 -7.20
CA ASP A 27 -9.81 0.70 -6.42
C ASP A 27 -9.59 1.20 -4.98
N GLN A 28 -10.70 1.27 -4.23
CA GLN A 28 -10.71 1.63 -2.82
C GLN A 28 -9.67 0.87 -2.00
N ARG A 29 -9.54 -0.44 -2.24
CA ARG A 29 -8.70 -1.32 -1.44
C ARG A 29 -7.23 -0.98 -1.67
N GLU A 30 -6.80 -0.87 -2.91
CA GLU A 30 -5.44 -0.47 -3.25
C GLU A 30 -5.11 0.91 -2.69
N ALA A 31 -6.00 1.90 -2.84
CA ALA A 31 -5.74 3.27 -2.40
C ALA A 31 -5.50 3.34 -0.88
N ASN A 32 -6.36 2.68 -0.11
CA ASN A 32 -6.22 2.61 1.33
C ASN A 32 -5.00 1.79 1.78
N VAL A 33 -4.73 0.68 1.09
CA VAL A 33 -3.54 -0.15 1.39
C VAL A 33 -2.25 0.59 1.04
N PHE A 34 -2.19 1.37 -0.04
CA PHE A 34 -1.03 2.19 -0.41
C PHE A 34 -0.79 3.29 0.61
N TYR A 35 -1.84 4.01 1.01
CA TYR A 35 -1.76 5.02 2.06
C TYR A 35 -1.20 4.43 3.37
N LEU A 36 -1.72 3.28 3.79
CA LEU A 36 -1.26 2.58 5.00
C LEU A 36 0.18 2.08 4.86
N ALA A 37 0.52 1.47 3.73
CA ALA A 37 1.87 1.01 3.42
C ALA A 37 2.89 2.15 3.47
N ALA A 38 2.55 3.31 2.90
CA ALA A 38 3.40 4.49 2.93
C ALA A 38 3.73 4.92 4.37
N MET A 39 2.73 4.93 5.26
CA MET A 39 2.95 5.25 6.68
C MET A 39 3.89 4.25 7.36
N LEU A 40 3.78 2.96 7.03
CA LEU A 40 4.59 1.90 7.63
C LEU A 40 6.06 1.95 7.20
N VAL A 41 6.35 2.33 5.95
CA VAL A 41 7.71 2.32 5.40
C VAL A 41 8.42 3.67 5.46
N ARG A 42 7.71 4.76 5.79
CA ARG A 42 8.21 6.15 5.76
C ARG A 42 9.59 6.35 6.40
N SER A 43 9.82 5.75 7.57
CA SER A 43 11.07 5.93 8.31
C SER A 43 12.29 5.34 7.59
N ARG A 44 12.11 4.21 6.90
CA ARG A 44 13.20 3.46 6.27
C ARG A 44 13.31 3.70 4.75
N PHE A 45 12.20 4.01 4.10
CA PHE A 45 12.10 4.18 2.65
C PHE A 45 11.27 5.43 2.32
N PRO A 46 11.82 6.64 2.53
CA PRO A 46 11.06 7.90 2.34
C PRO A 46 10.59 8.10 0.90
N CYS A 47 11.40 7.75 -0.11
CA CYS A 47 11.02 7.85 -1.51
C CYS A 47 9.84 6.92 -1.85
N ALA A 48 9.94 5.63 -1.45
CA ALA A 48 8.86 4.66 -1.64
C ALA A 48 7.56 5.10 -0.94
N SER A 49 7.68 5.67 0.27
CA SER A 49 6.55 6.24 1.00
C SER A 49 5.88 7.38 0.22
N SER A 50 6.68 8.29 -0.36
CA SER A 50 6.17 9.39 -1.18
C SER A 50 5.42 8.89 -2.42
N SER A 51 5.98 7.90 -3.14
CA SER A 51 5.32 7.35 -4.34
C SER A 51 4.01 6.64 -3.99
N LEU A 52 3.98 5.85 -2.91
CA LEU A 52 2.75 5.21 -2.42
C LEU A 52 1.68 6.22 -2.00
N LEU A 53 2.08 7.29 -1.30
CA LEU A 53 1.16 8.37 -0.94
C LEU A 53 0.56 9.02 -2.18
N GLN A 54 1.41 9.38 -3.15
CA GLN A 54 0.94 10.02 -4.38
C GLN A 54 0.00 9.11 -5.18
N ALA A 55 0.31 7.81 -5.27
CA ALA A 55 -0.56 6.84 -5.92
C ALA A 55 -1.93 6.71 -5.24
N SER A 56 -1.98 6.82 -3.91
CA SER A 56 -3.23 6.82 -3.14
C SER A 56 -3.99 8.14 -3.27
N ASP A 57 -3.30 9.28 -3.20
CA ASP A 57 -3.91 10.60 -3.26
C ASP A 57 -4.55 10.88 -4.62
N ARG A 58 -3.96 10.39 -5.71
CA ARG A 58 -4.59 10.48 -7.04
C ARG A 58 -5.95 9.80 -7.11
N TYR A 59 -6.09 8.66 -6.44
CA TYR A 59 -7.37 7.96 -6.37
C TYR A 59 -8.37 8.71 -5.49
N PHE A 60 -7.96 9.14 -4.30
CA PHE A 60 -8.81 9.87 -3.37
C PHE A 60 -9.17 11.29 -3.84
N ALA A 61 -8.42 11.89 -4.76
CA ALA A 61 -8.80 13.13 -5.41
C ALA A 61 -10.10 12.99 -6.23
N VAL A 62 -10.37 11.78 -6.75
CA VAL A 62 -11.61 11.44 -7.48
C VAL A 62 -12.66 10.81 -6.55
N HIS A 63 -12.21 10.05 -5.54
CA HIS A 63 -13.07 9.29 -4.62
C HIS A 63 -12.78 9.62 -3.13
N PRO A 64 -13.00 10.85 -2.68
CA PRO A 64 -12.59 11.29 -1.33
C PRO A 64 -13.31 10.53 -0.20
N GLU A 65 -14.57 10.13 -0.41
CA GLU A 65 -15.41 9.40 0.55
C GLU A 65 -14.93 7.96 0.81
N GLU A 66 -14.09 7.43 -0.08
CA GLU A 66 -13.62 6.06 0.00
C GLU A 66 -12.39 5.89 0.89
N ARG A 67 -11.83 6.99 1.41
CA ARG A 67 -10.70 6.98 2.33
C ARG A 67 -11.12 6.50 3.72
N LEU A 68 -10.41 5.50 4.22
CA LEU A 68 -10.69 4.86 5.51
C LEU A 68 -9.66 5.25 6.56
N ALA A 69 -10.08 5.17 7.82
CA ALA A 69 -9.15 5.20 8.94
C ALA A 69 -8.30 3.91 8.94
N PRO A 70 -7.01 3.96 9.35
CA PRO A 70 -6.14 2.79 9.38
C PRO A 70 -6.72 1.57 10.12
N GLY A 71 -7.48 1.79 11.20
CA GLY A 71 -8.12 0.71 11.96
C GLY A 71 -9.20 -0.04 11.17
N ASP A 72 -9.90 0.63 10.25
CA ASP A 72 -10.98 0.02 9.46
C ASP A 72 -10.44 -0.83 8.30
N ILE A 73 -9.25 -0.50 7.79
CA ILE A 73 -8.54 -1.30 6.79
C ILE A 73 -8.22 -2.69 7.34
N VAL A 74 -7.74 -2.76 8.59
CA VAL A 74 -7.43 -4.02 9.27
C VAL A 74 -8.71 -4.81 9.55
N ARG A 75 -9.78 -4.13 10.02
CA ARG A 75 -11.09 -4.78 10.28
C ARG A 75 -11.71 -5.37 9.02
N LYS A 76 -11.51 -4.76 7.85
CA LYS A 76 -11.97 -5.30 6.57
C LYS A 76 -11.17 -6.52 6.08
N GLY A 77 -10.08 -6.90 6.77
CA GLY A 77 -9.27 -8.07 6.42
C GLY A 77 -8.52 -7.93 5.10
N TRP A 78 -8.32 -6.71 4.60
CA TRP A 78 -7.63 -6.47 3.32
C TRP A 78 -6.13 -6.79 3.39
N ILE A 79 -5.57 -6.72 4.60
CA ILE A 79 -4.22 -7.15 4.94
C ILE A 79 -4.30 -8.06 6.17
N PRO A 80 -3.41 -9.05 6.30
CA PRO A 80 -3.45 -9.97 7.43
C PRO A 80 -2.99 -9.33 8.75
N SER A 81 -1.98 -8.46 8.70
CA SER A 81 -1.56 -7.63 9.85
C SER A 81 -0.62 -6.51 9.43
N LEU A 82 -0.54 -5.43 10.24
CA LEU A 82 0.36 -4.30 9.98
C LEU A 82 1.85 -4.69 10.03
N PRO A 83 2.34 -5.46 11.03
CA PRO A 83 3.76 -5.82 11.08
C PRO A 83 4.17 -6.68 9.88
N ARG A 84 3.34 -7.66 9.51
CA ARG A 84 3.61 -8.53 8.35
C ARG A 84 3.66 -7.74 7.04
N MET A 85 2.70 -6.85 6.83
CA MET A 85 2.67 -5.95 5.67
C MET A 85 3.97 -5.15 5.56
N ARG A 86 4.39 -4.51 6.67
CA ARG A 86 5.62 -3.72 6.72
C ARG A 86 6.84 -4.58 6.40
N ASP A 87 6.98 -5.74 7.03
CA ASP A 87 8.17 -6.58 6.91
C ASP A 87 8.30 -7.15 5.49
N MET A 88 7.20 -7.61 4.89
CA MET A 88 7.19 -8.11 3.52
C MET A 88 7.45 -6.99 2.51
N LEU A 89 6.80 -5.83 2.65
CA LEU A 89 7.05 -4.70 1.77
C LEU A 89 8.50 -4.20 1.89
N ALA A 90 9.03 -4.11 3.11
CA ALA A 90 10.43 -3.77 3.34
C ALA A 90 11.37 -4.76 2.63
N HIS A 91 11.10 -6.07 2.70
CA HIS A 91 11.88 -7.07 1.99
C HIS A 91 11.89 -6.85 0.47
N HIS A 92 10.73 -6.55 -0.13
CA HIS A 92 10.60 -6.22 -1.56
C HIS A 92 11.29 -4.91 -1.98
N LEU A 93 11.50 -3.99 -1.03
CA LEU A 93 12.18 -2.71 -1.26
C LEU A 93 13.70 -2.77 -0.98
N VAL A 94 14.16 -3.65 -0.08
CA VAL A 94 15.60 -3.82 0.23
C VAL A 94 16.38 -4.40 -0.95
N GLY A 95 15.77 -5.26 -1.78
CA GLY A 95 16.42 -5.82 -2.98
C GLY A 95 16.75 -4.79 -4.08
N LEU A 96 16.71 -3.50 -3.78
CA LEU A 96 16.85 -2.37 -4.70
C LEU A 96 17.84 -1.31 -4.17
N ALA A 97 18.54 -1.58 -3.06
CA ALA A 97 19.57 -0.70 -2.50
C ALA A 97 20.96 -1.08 -3.02
#